data_AF-A0A3S0G5M5-F1
#
_entry.id   AF-A0A3S0G5M5-F1
#
_cell.length_a   1.000
_cell.length_b   1.000
_cell.length_c   1.000
_cell.angle_alpha   90.00
_cell.angle_beta   90.00
_cell.angle_gamma   90.00
#
_symmetry.space_group_name_H-M   'P 1'
#
loop_
_entity.id
_entity.type
_entity.pdbx_description
1 polymer ?
#
loop_
_entity_poly.entity_id
_entity_poly.type
_entity_poly.pdbx_seq_one_letter_code
_entity_poly.pdbx_strand_id
1 'polypeptide(L)'
;MSDHVSQITSTFWPMVVEQSHRGSQGYDLPSRLLKERIIFVTGPVEDHMAASICMQLLYCESDNPKKEISMYINSPGGVVTAGMAIYDTMQFIKSPVATLCIGQAASMGSLLLAAGEPGMRYALPNARIMVHQPSGGFSGQASDIERHAEDIIKMKRRLNEVYVKHTGKPYELIEKTLDRDYFMTADQACEFGIIDKVITSRDDAEALLTPAKPVQG
;
A
#
# COMPACT_ATOMS: atom_id res chain seq x y z
N MET A 1 7.33 4.58 -32.45
CA MET A 1 6.06 3.88 -32.66
C MET A 1 5.61 3.38 -31.31
N SER A 2 4.70 4.12 -30.67
CA SER A 2 4.14 3.77 -29.39
C SER A 2 3.03 2.77 -29.65
N ASP A 3 3.26 1.49 -29.35
CA ASP A 3 2.19 0.51 -29.38
C ASP A 3 1.21 0.83 -28.27
N HIS A 4 0.18 1.59 -28.60
CA HIS A 4 -1.05 1.73 -27.82
C HIS A 4 -1.83 0.42 -27.90
N VAL A 5 -1.30 -0.64 -27.28
CA VAL A 5 -2.15 -1.74 -26.84
C VAL A 5 -2.78 -1.23 -25.55
N SER A 6 -3.96 -0.59 -25.66
CA SER A 6 -4.87 -0.54 -24.53
C SER A 6 -5.25 -1.98 -24.21
N GLN A 7 -4.47 -2.62 -23.34
CA GLN A 7 -4.87 -3.89 -22.77
C GLN A 7 -6.09 -3.59 -21.88
N ILE A 8 -7.28 -3.71 -22.46
CA ILE A 8 -8.48 -3.98 -21.67
C ILE A 8 -8.26 -5.38 -21.11
N THR A 9 -7.50 -5.50 -20.02
CA THR A 9 -7.51 -6.71 -19.21
C THR A 9 -8.86 -6.71 -18.50
N SER A 10 -9.87 -7.30 -19.14
CA SER A 10 -11.08 -7.70 -18.44
C SER A 10 -10.65 -8.65 -17.34
N THR A 11 -10.54 -8.12 -16.12
CA THR A 11 -10.10 -8.90 -14.98
C THR A 11 -11.29 -9.77 -14.57
N PHE A 12 -11.24 -11.04 -14.94
CA PHE A 12 -12.30 -11.99 -14.63
C PHE A 12 -12.09 -12.54 -13.22
N TRP A 13 -12.87 -12.02 -12.26
CA TRP A 13 -12.92 -12.59 -10.92
C TRP A 13 -13.99 -13.68 -10.87
N PRO A 14 -13.71 -14.84 -10.28
CA PRO A 14 -14.72 -15.87 -10.12
C PRO A 14 -15.85 -15.37 -9.21
N MET A 15 -17.07 -15.78 -9.53
CA MET A 15 -18.23 -15.54 -8.69
C MET A 15 -18.30 -16.63 -7.61
N VAL A 16 -18.60 -16.21 -6.39
CA VAL A 16 -18.84 -17.08 -5.24
C VAL A 16 -20.28 -16.91 -4.75
N VAL A 17 -20.89 -18.00 -4.32
CA VAL A 17 -22.26 -18.01 -3.80
C VAL A 17 -22.23 -18.31 -2.31
N GLU A 18 -22.74 -17.37 -1.52
CA GLU A 18 -22.91 -17.52 -0.08
C GLU A 18 -24.33 -18.00 0.21
N GLN A 19 -24.47 -19.16 0.86
CA GLN A 19 -25.77 -19.67 1.30
C GLN A 19 -26.06 -19.20 2.72
N SER A 20 -27.23 -18.61 2.90
CA SER A 20 -27.75 -18.22 4.22
C SER A 20 -29.17 -18.76 4.41
N HIS A 21 -29.65 -18.77 5.67
CA HIS A 21 -31.05 -19.11 5.98
C HIS A 21 -32.07 -18.21 5.26
N ARG A 22 -31.66 -17.04 4.75
CA ARG A 22 -32.52 -16.08 4.03
C ARG A 22 -32.40 -16.18 2.50
N GLY A 23 -31.60 -17.12 1.98
CA GLY A 23 -31.37 -17.32 0.55
C GLY A 23 -29.89 -17.33 0.17
N SER A 24 -29.63 -17.49 -1.14
CA SER A 24 -28.30 -17.42 -1.73
C SER A 24 -28.01 -16.02 -2.27
N GLN A 25 -26.82 -15.50 -1.99
CA GLN A 25 -26.33 -14.25 -2.56
C GLN A 25 -25.00 -14.48 -3.27
N GLY A 26 -24.89 -13.98 -4.50
CA GLY A 26 -23.67 -14.04 -5.30
C GLY A 26 -22.81 -12.81 -5.11
N TYR A 27 -21.50 -12.99 -5.06
CA TYR A 27 -20.48 -11.94 -5.02
C TYR A 27 -19.36 -12.29 -5.99
N ASP A 28 -18.73 -11.29 -6.62
CA ASP A 28 -17.39 -11.49 -7.15
C ASP A 28 -16.39 -11.64 -5.99
N LEU A 29 -15.27 -12.32 -6.23
CA LEU A 29 -14.31 -12.65 -5.18
C LEU A 29 -13.76 -11.41 -4.44
N PRO A 30 -13.35 -10.31 -5.10
CA PRO A 30 -12.98 -9.07 -4.41
C PRO A 30 -14.09 -8.52 -3.51
N SER A 31 -15.33 -8.44 -4.00
CA SER A 31 -16.47 -8.01 -3.17
C SER A 31 -16.69 -8.90 -1.95
N ARG A 32 -16.49 -10.22 -2.09
CA ARG A 32 -16.58 -11.14 -0.94
C ARG A 32 -15.45 -10.90 0.06
N LEU A 33 -14.22 -10.62 -0.40
CA LEU A 33 -13.08 -10.33 0.47
C LEU A 33 -13.19 -8.95 1.15
N LEU A 34 -13.81 -7.97 0.50
CA LEU A 34 -14.09 -6.66 1.10
C LEU A 34 -15.05 -6.77 2.31
N LYS A 35 -15.98 -7.74 2.32
CA LYS A 35 -16.81 -8.05 3.51
C LYS A 35 -15.95 -8.50 4.70
N GLU A 36 -14.80 -9.12 4.45
CA GLU A 36 -13.79 -9.43 5.48
C GLU A 36 -12.78 -8.30 5.69
N ARG A 37 -12.99 -7.14 5.06
CA ARG A 37 -12.15 -5.93 5.16
C ARG A 37 -10.75 -6.10 4.57
N ILE A 38 -10.64 -6.94 3.54
CA ILE A 38 -9.42 -7.15 2.78
C ILE A 38 -9.49 -6.33 1.49
N ILE A 39 -8.53 -5.43 1.31
CA ILE A 39 -8.40 -4.56 0.14
C ILE A 39 -7.10 -4.91 -0.59
N PHE A 40 -7.15 -5.03 -1.92
CA PHE A 40 -5.97 -5.31 -2.74
C PHE A 40 -5.47 -4.06 -3.45
N VAL A 41 -4.16 -3.84 -3.37
CA VAL A 41 -3.41 -2.84 -4.15
C VAL A 41 -2.51 -3.59 -5.12
N THR A 42 -3.05 -3.96 -6.27
CA THR A 42 -2.38 -4.85 -7.23
C THR A 42 -2.17 -4.16 -8.56
N GLY A 43 -0.93 -4.14 -9.04
CA GLY A 43 -0.57 -3.47 -10.29
C GLY A 43 -0.26 -1.98 -10.12
N PRO A 44 -0.13 -1.23 -11.24
CA PRO A 44 0.25 0.18 -11.20
C PRO A 44 -0.77 1.04 -10.45
N VAL A 45 -0.27 1.93 -9.58
CA VAL A 45 -1.12 2.91 -8.89
C VAL A 45 -1.48 4.03 -9.87
N GLU A 46 -2.77 4.17 -10.14
CA GLU A 46 -3.35 5.21 -11.00
C GLU A 46 -4.64 5.75 -10.39
N ASP A 47 -5.17 6.84 -10.94
CA ASP A 47 -6.24 7.62 -10.32
C ASP A 47 -7.53 6.83 -10.07
N HIS A 48 -7.91 5.91 -10.96
CA HIS A 48 -9.11 5.10 -10.81
C HIS A 48 -8.93 4.04 -9.70
N MET A 49 -7.79 3.35 -9.65
CA MET A 49 -7.42 2.44 -8.57
C MET A 49 -7.39 3.19 -7.23
N ALA A 50 -6.76 4.36 -7.17
CA ALA A 50 -6.70 5.17 -5.95
C ALA A 50 -8.09 5.56 -5.48
N ALA A 51 -8.95 6.07 -6.36
CA ALA A 51 -10.34 6.37 -6.03
C ALA A 51 -11.09 5.15 -5.49
N SER A 52 -10.91 3.98 -6.12
CA SER A 52 -11.52 2.72 -5.66
C SER A 52 -11.04 2.31 -4.26
N ILE A 53 -9.74 2.38 -4.00
CA ILE A 53 -9.16 2.03 -2.69
C ILE A 53 -9.65 3.03 -1.62
N CYS A 54 -9.66 4.32 -1.91
CA CYS A 54 -10.20 5.34 -0.99
C CYS A 54 -11.67 5.07 -0.64
N MET A 55 -12.50 4.74 -1.63
CA MET A 55 -13.91 4.37 -1.38
C MET A 55 -14.03 3.11 -0.51
N GLN A 56 -13.20 2.09 -0.75
CA GLN A 56 -13.20 0.86 0.05
C GLN A 56 -12.77 1.11 1.50
N LEU A 57 -11.74 1.95 1.71
CA LEU A 57 -11.28 2.36 3.04
C LEU A 57 -12.39 3.08 3.82
N LEU A 58 -13.04 4.06 3.20
CA LEU A 58 -14.16 4.81 3.79
C LEU A 58 -15.38 3.92 4.04
N TYR A 59 -15.67 2.99 3.12
CA TYR A 59 -16.72 1.99 3.31
C TYR A 59 -16.46 1.13 4.55
N CYS A 60 -15.25 0.56 4.66
CA CYS A 60 -14.87 -0.23 5.82
C CYS A 60 -14.90 0.60 7.12
N GLU A 61 -14.43 1.84 7.11
CA GLU A 61 -14.55 2.72 8.29
C GLU A 61 -16.02 2.92 8.69
N SER A 62 -16.91 3.19 7.73
CA SER A 62 -18.33 3.44 7.99
C SER A 62 -19.06 2.22 8.56
N ASP A 63 -18.67 1.02 8.13
CA ASP A 63 -19.22 -0.26 8.62
C ASP A 63 -18.78 -0.54 10.06
N ASN A 64 -17.49 -0.38 10.35
CA ASN A 64 -16.96 -0.50 11.71
C ASN A 64 -15.63 0.26 11.88
N PRO A 65 -15.64 1.45 12.50
CA PRO A 65 -14.46 2.32 12.58
C PRO A 65 -13.40 1.83 13.57
N LYS A 66 -13.68 0.79 14.37
CA LYS A 66 -12.72 0.20 15.32
C LYS A 66 -12.07 -1.07 14.79
N LYS A 67 -12.63 -1.67 13.74
CA LYS A 67 -12.14 -2.94 13.20
C LYS A 67 -11.04 -2.66 12.18
N GLU A 68 -9.99 -3.46 12.24
CA GLU A 68 -8.86 -3.43 11.32
C GLU A 68 -9.31 -3.59 9.86
N ILE A 69 -8.58 -2.94 8.96
CA ILE A 69 -8.62 -3.15 7.51
C ILE A 69 -7.27 -3.73 7.09
N SER A 70 -7.27 -4.81 6.31
CA SER A 70 -6.02 -5.42 5.83
C SER A 70 -5.80 -5.09 4.36
N MET A 71 -4.75 -4.32 4.06
CA MET A 71 -4.35 -3.94 2.71
C MET A 71 -3.24 -4.85 2.17
N TYR A 72 -3.54 -5.61 1.13
CA TYR A 72 -2.62 -6.57 0.50
C TYR A 72 -2.00 -5.90 -0.72
N ILE A 73 -0.67 -5.74 -0.72
CA ILE A 73 0.06 -4.91 -1.68
C ILE A 73 0.92 -5.80 -2.58
N ASN A 74 0.65 -5.71 -3.88
CA ASN A 74 1.48 -6.25 -4.97
C ASN A 74 1.58 -5.21 -6.08
N SER A 75 2.38 -4.17 -5.88
CA SER A 75 2.40 -3.00 -6.76
C SER A 75 3.82 -2.57 -7.12
N PRO A 76 4.09 -2.28 -8.41
CA PRO A 76 5.31 -1.61 -8.85
C PRO A 76 5.33 -0.10 -8.50
N GLY A 77 4.27 0.42 -7.84
CA GLY A 77 4.05 1.84 -7.62
C GLY A 77 3.30 2.47 -8.79
N GLY A 78 3.42 3.79 -8.96
CA GLY A 78 2.71 4.50 -10.02
C GLY A 78 2.67 6.00 -9.77
N VAL A 79 1.53 6.61 -10.11
CA VAL A 79 1.32 8.07 -10.00
C VAL A 79 1.39 8.50 -8.54
N VAL A 80 2.27 9.47 -8.24
CA VAL A 80 2.52 9.93 -6.87
C VAL A 80 1.27 10.53 -6.24
N THR A 81 0.54 11.39 -6.96
CA THR A 81 -0.68 12.03 -6.44
C THR A 81 -1.78 11.00 -6.13
N ALA A 82 -1.96 10.00 -6.99
CA ALA A 82 -2.89 8.88 -6.77
C ALA A 82 -2.50 8.09 -5.51
N GLY A 83 -1.23 7.75 -5.36
CA GLY A 83 -0.75 7.06 -4.16
C GLY A 83 -0.85 7.91 -2.88
N MET A 84 -0.64 9.23 -2.98
CA MET A 84 -0.81 10.14 -1.85
C MET A 84 -2.28 10.27 -1.41
N ALA A 85 -3.25 10.16 -2.33
CA ALA A 85 -4.66 10.11 -1.97
C ALA A 85 -5.00 8.86 -1.13
N ILE A 86 -4.46 7.70 -1.51
CA ILE A 86 -4.58 6.46 -0.72
C ILE A 86 -3.91 6.65 0.64
N TYR A 87 -2.67 7.14 0.64
CA TYR A 87 -1.90 7.38 1.86
C TYR A 87 -2.68 8.27 2.84
N ASP A 88 -3.13 9.45 2.42
CA ASP A 88 -3.84 10.37 3.29
C ASP A 88 -5.16 9.76 3.79
N THR A 89 -5.85 8.97 2.97
CA THR A 89 -7.06 8.24 3.41
C THR A 89 -6.73 7.21 4.49
N MET A 90 -5.65 6.43 4.33
CA MET A 90 -5.20 5.48 5.36
C MET A 90 -4.91 6.19 6.69
N GLN A 91 -4.32 7.39 6.66
CA GLN A 91 -3.99 8.15 7.86
C GLN A 91 -5.20 8.90 8.45
N PHE A 92 -6.21 9.18 7.64
CA PHE A 92 -7.38 9.98 8.01
C PHE A 92 -8.45 9.17 8.75
N ILE A 93 -8.67 7.92 8.33
CA ILE A 93 -9.69 7.05 8.91
C ILE A 93 -9.30 6.58 10.32
N LYS A 94 -10.31 6.21 11.13
CA LYS A 94 -10.12 5.69 12.49
C LYS A 94 -9.76 4.20 12.53
N SER A 95 -10.17 3.44 11.52
CA SER A 95 -9.86 2.01 11.45
C SER A 95 -8.36 1.82 11.29
N PRO A 96 -7.70 0.98 12.12
CA PRO A 96 -6.29 0.68 11.92
C PRO A 96 -6.11 -0.07 10.59
N VAL A 97 -5.08 0.31 9.83
CA VAL A 97 -4.81 -0.28 8.51
C VAL A 97 -3.57 -1.15 8.59
N ALA A 98 -3.74 -2.47 8.60
CA ALA A 98 -2.65 -3.41 8.41
C ALA A 98 -2.22 -3.44 6.95
N THR A 99 -0.93 -3.63 6.70
CA THR A 99 -0.40 -3.79 5.34
C THR A 99 0.37 -5.09 5.21
N LEU A 100 0.22 -5.77 4.08
CA LEU A 100 0.93 -7.02 3.79
C LEU A 100 1.46 -6.99 2.36
N CYS A 101 2.78 -7.06 2.20
CA CYS A 101 3.39 -7.23 0.89
C CYS A 101 3.30 -8.69 0.42
N ILE A 102 2.65 -8.90 -0.72
CA ILE A 102 2.49 -10.20 -1.40
C ILE A 102 3.09 -10.13 -2.81
N GLY A 103 4.40 -10.38 -2.92
CA GLY A 103 5.11 -10.30 -4.20
C GLY A 103 6.04 -9.08 -4.24
N GLN A 104 5.53 -7.90 -4.56
CA GLN A 104 6.34 -6.68 -4.51
C GLN A 104 5.62 -5.45 -3.95
N ALA A 105 6.40 -4.56 -3.35
CA ALA A 105 5.99 -3.21 -3.03
C ALA A 105 7.12 -2.27 -3.44
N ALA A 106 6.96 -1.59 -4.57
CA ALA A 106 7.98 -0.71 -5.13
C ALA A 106 7.45 0.73 -5.24
N SER A 107 8.32 1.73 -5.07
CA SER A 107 7.97 3.15 -5.27
C SER A 107 6.77 3.56 -4.41
N MET A 108 5.63 4.00 -5.00
CA MET A 108 4.42 4.28 -4.22
C MET A 108 3.87 3.04 -3.50
N GLY A 109 4.10 1.83 -4.02
CA GLY A 109 3.74 0.58 -3.33
C GLY A 109 4.50 0.39 -2.01
N SER A 110 5.81 0.69 -1.96
CA SER A 110 6.58 0.62 -0.71
C SER A 110 6.22 1.74 0.26
N LEU A 111 5.83 2.91 -0.23
CA LEU A 111 5.36 4.00 0.63
C LEU A 111 4.05 3.62 1.30
N LEU A 112 3.08 3.07 0.55
CA LEU A 112 1.83 2.57 1.10
C LEU A 112 2.04 1.42 2.07
N LEU A 113 2.98 0.51 1.79
CA LEU A 113 3.39 -0.54 2.74
C LEU A 113 3.92 0.05 4.05
N ALA A 114 4.82 1.02 3.98
CA ALA A 114 5.38 1.68 5.16
C ALA A 114 4.31 2.42 5.99
N ALA A 115 3.24 2.88 5.33
CA ALA A 115 2.19 3.73 5.90
C ALA A 115 1.12 2.99 6.72
N GLY A 116 1.18 1.65 6.80
CA GLY A 116 0.30 0.89 7.69
C GLY A 116 0.50 1.26 9.16
N GLU A 117 -0.46 0.85 10.00
CA GLU A 117 -0.41 1.06 11.44
C GLU A 117 0.88 0.45 12.03
N PRO A 118 1.63 1.16 12.90
CA PRO A 118 2.85 0.64 13.50
C PRO A 118 2.62 -0.70 14.24
N GLY A 119 3.46 -1.68 13.97
CA GLY A 119 3.31 -3.06 14.47
C GLY A 119 2.41 -3.94 13.60
N MET A 120 1.79 -3.39 12.55
CA MET A 120 0.85 -4.09 11.65
C MET A 120 1.28 -4.02 10.18
N ARG A 121 2.59 -3.88 9.92
CA ARG A 121 3.17 -3.85 8.57
C ARG A 121 3.96 -5.12 8.32
N TYR A 122 3.62 -5.85 7.28
CA TYR A 122 4.08 -7.21 7.07
C TYR A 122 4.58 -7.45 5.65
N ALA A 123 5.41 -8.48 5.49
CA ALA A 123 5.73 -9.02 4.16
C ALA A 123 5.83 -10.55 4.22
N LEU A 124 5.55 -11.20 3.09
CA LEU A 124 5.88 -12.61 2.88
C LEU A 124 7.39 -12.78 2.60
N PRO A 125 7.97 -13.97 2.82
CA PRO A 125 9.43 -14.14 2.80
C PRO A 125 10.10 -13.85 1.45
N ASN A 126 9.38 -14.12 0.36
CA ASN A 126 9.87 -13.88 -1.01
C ASN A 126 9.46 -12.50 -1.56
N ALA A 127 8.88 -11.64 -0.71
CA ALA A 127 8.50 -10.30 -1.13
C ALA A 127 9.74 -9.45 -1.42
N ARG A 128 9.63 -8.61 -2.44
CA ARG A 128 10.66 -7.63 -2.82
C ARG A 128 10.15 -6.22 -2.58
N ILE A 129 10.90 -5.45 -1.80
CA ILE A 129 10.60 -4.04 -1.53
C ILE A 129 11.59 -3.20 -2.34
N MET A 130 11.12 -2.13 -2.99
CA MET A 130 12.00 -1.20 -3.70
C MET A 130 11.64 0.24 -3.36
N VAL A 131 12.63 1.03 -2.98
CA VAL A 131 12.47 2.47 -2.75
C VAL A 131 13.35 3.26 -3.72
N HIS A 132 12.86 4.41 -4.16
CA HIS A 132 13.58 5.36 -5.00
C HIS A 132 12.93 6.76 -4.90
N GLN A 133 13.62 7.77 -5.40
CA GLN A 133 13.10 9.13 -5.51
C GLN A 133 12.06 9.26 -6.63
N PRO A 134 11.15 10.25 -6.60
CA PRO A 134 10.20 10.45 -7.68
C PRO A 134 10.92 10.82 -8.99
N SER A 135 10.39 10.33 -10.10
CA SER A 135 10.83 10.65 -11.45
C SER A 135 9.72 11.38 -12.21
N GLY A 136 10.08 12.37 -13.02
CA GLY A 136 9.14 13.11 -13.87
C GLY A 136 9.82 13.64 -15.13
N GLY A 137 9.04 14.00 -16.13
CA GLY A 137 9.51 14.58 -17.38
C GLY A 137 8.64 15.76 -17.79
N PHE A 138 9.27 16.88 -18.15
CA PHE A 138 8.60 18.13 -18.49
C PHE A 138 9.27 18.77 -19.72
N SER A 139 8.49 19.44 -20.55
CA SER A 139 8.97 20.18 -21.72
C SER A 139 8.11 21.42 -21.93
N GLY A 140 8.70 22.55 -22.29
CA GLY A 140 7.96 23.81 -22.45
C GLY A 140 8.87 25.03 -22.41
N GLN A 141 8.30 26.19 -22.06
CA GLN A 141 9.10 27.40 -21.86
C GLN A 141 10.03 27.24 -20.65
N ALA A 142 11.14 27.99 -20.64
CA ALA A 142 12.12 27.93 -19.55
C ALA A 142 11.47 28.14 -18.17
N SER A 143 10.55 29.09 -18.04
CA SER A 143 9.83 29.35 -16.78
C SER A 143 8.88 28.22 -16.37
N ASP A 144 8.36 27.42 -17.30
CA ASP A 144 7.51 26.28 -16.98
C ASP A 144 8.37 25.10 -16.50
N ILE A 145 9.49 24.85 -17.18
CA ILE A 145 10.47 23.84 -16.77
C ILE A 145 10.99 24.13 -15.37
N GLU A 146 11.33 25.38 -15.07
CA GLU A 146 11.78 25.82 -13.74
C GLU A 146 10.72 25.52 -12.66
N ARG A 147 9.45 25.89 -12.89
CA ARG A 147 8.36 25.62 -11.93
C ARG A 147 8.14 24.13 -11.69
N HIS A 148 8.19 23.31 -12.73
CA HIS A 148 8.06 21.87 -12.58
C HIS A 148 9.25 21.23 -11.87
N ALA A 149 10.47 21.73 -12.12
CA ALA A 149 11.66 21.30 -11.40
C ALA A 149 11.58 21.64 -9.91
N GLU A 150 11.09 22.82 -9.55
CA GLU A 150 10.85 23.17 -8.15
C GLU A 150 9.80 22.27 -7.49
N ASP A 151 8.71 21.97 -8.19
CA ASP A 151 7.62 21.15 -7.67
C ASP A 151 8.07 19.70 -7.41
N ILE A 152 8.79 19.08 -8.34
CA ILE A 152 9.30 17.70 -8.14
C ILE A 152 10.32 17.62 -7.01
N ILE A 153 11.11 18.68 -6.76
CA ILE A 153 12.02 18.75 -5.60
C ILE A 153 11.21 18.81 -4.29
N LYS A 154 10.14 19.61 -4.24
CA LYS A 154 9.24 19.66 -3.07
C LYS A 154 8.58 18.31 -2.83
N MET A 155 8.13 17.65 -3.91
CA MET A 155 7.53 16.32 -3.85
C MET A 155 8.52 15.27 -3.34
N LYS A 156 9.76 15.26 -3.85
CA LYS A 156 10.83 14.39 -3.35
C LYS A 156 11.02 14.54 -1.85
N ARG A 157 11.13 15.78 -1.36
CA ARG A 157 11.27 16.06 0.08
C ARG A 157 10.08 15.53 0.86
N ARG A 158 8.86 15.78 0.39
CA ARG A 158 7.63 15.32 1.06
C ARG A 158 7.57 13.81 1.18
N LEU A 159 7.93 13.07 0.12
CA LEU A 159 7.96 11.61 0.14
C LEU A 159 9.03 11.08 1.10
N ASN A 160 10.21 11.69 1.12
CA ASN A 160 11.26 11.34 2.08
C ASN A 160 10.78 11.55 3.53
N GLU A 161 10.10 12.66 3.83
CA GLU A 161 9.54 12.92 5.16
C GLU A 161 8.47 11.88 5.56
N VAL A 162 7.70 11.34 4.62
CA VAL A 162 6.78 10.23 4.88
C VAL A 162 7.54 8.97 5.27
N TYR A 163 8.61 8.61 4.55
CA TYR A 163 9.46 7.49 4.95
C TYR A 163 10.13 7.72 6.30
N VAL A 164 10.61 8.93 6.60
CA VAL A 164 11.17 9.28 7.92
C VAL A 164 10.14 9.03 9.02
N LYS A 165 8.90 9.52 8.84
CA LYS A 165 7.80 9.32 9.80
C LYS A 165 7.59 7.85 10.11
N HIS A 166 7.55 7.00 9.08
CA HIS A 166 7.14 5.60 9.24
C HIS A 166 8.28 4.64 9.56
N THR A 167 9.51 4.94 9.14
CA THR A 167 10.67 4.08 9.41
C THR A 167 11.44 4.49 10.66
N GLY A 168 11.26 5.72 11.14
CA GLY A 168 12.05 6.30 12.22
C GLY A 168 13.52 6.56 11.87
N LYS A 169 13.92 6.38 10.60
CA LYS A 169 15.29 6.63 10.15
C LYS A 169 15.53 8.14 9.94
N PRO A 170 16.76 8.64 10.14
CA PRO A 170 17.11 10.02 9.84
C PRO A 170 16.87 10.39 8.37
N TYR A 171 16.52 11.66 8.12
CA TYR A 171 16.22 12.14 6.77
C TYR A 171 17.39 11.92 5.80
N GLU A 172 18.63 12.16 6.24
CA GLU A 172 19.82 12.00 5.41
C GLU A 172 20.03 10.54 4.98
N LEU A 173 19.67 9.58 5.84
CA LEU A 173 19.73 8.16 5.50
C LEU A 173 18.66 7.80 4.47
N ILE A 174 17.43 8.29 4.65
CA ILE A 174 16.33 8.11 3.68
C ILE A 174 16.71 8.71 2.34
N GLU A 175 17.11 9.99 2.31
CA GLU A 175 17.44 10.70 1.08
C GLU A 175 18.57 10.02 0.30
N LYS A 176 19.62 9.58 0.99
CA LYS A 176 20.73 8.84 0.37
C LYS A 176 20.28 7.48 -0.16
N THR A 177 19.44 6.76 0.58
CA THR A 177 18.97 5.43 0.18
C THR A 177 18.07 5.51 -1.05
N LEU A 178 17.20 6.53 -1.11
CA LEU A 178 16.24 6.71 -2.20
C LEU A 178 16.85 7.37 -3.45
N ASP A 179 18.11 7.83 -3.42
CA ASP A 179 18.70 8.52 -4.58
C ASP A 179 18.77 7.63 -5.84
N ARG A 180 18.87 6.32 -5.69
CA ARG A 180 18.78 5.34 -6.78
C ARG A 180 17.88 4.20 -6.34
N ASP A 181 17.45 3.39 -7.31
CA ASP A 181 16.70 2.16 -7.04
C ASP A 181 17.43 1.32 -5.98
N TYR A 182 16.79 1.18 -4.82
CA TYR A 182 17.31 0.39 -3.71
C TYR A 182 16.35 -0.75 -3.42
N PHE A 183 16.83 -1.97 -3.63
CA PHE A 183 16.03 -3.19 -3.49
C PHE A 183 16.35 -3.89 -2.17
N MET A 184 15.29 -4.32 -1.49
CA MET A 184 15.34 -5.02 -0.23
C MET A 184 14.58 -6.34 -0.32
N THR A 185 15.15 -7.37 0.28
CA THR A 185 14.39 -8.55 0.72
C THR A 185 13.43 -8.19 1.84
N ALA A 186 12.51 -9.08 2.18
CA ALA A 186 11.59 -8.88 3.30
C ALA A 186 12.33 -8.61 4.63
N ASP A 187 13.38 -9.37 4.93
CA ASP A 187 14.19 -9.19 6.15
C ASP A 187 14.90 -7.84 6.18
N GLN A 188 15.50 -7.43 5.06
CA GLN A 188 16.14 -6.11 4.94
C GLN A 188 15.13 -4.96 5.09
N ALA A 189 13.91 -5.12 4.54
CA ALA A 189 12.86 -4.13 4.70
C ALA A 189 12.39 -4.02 6.16
N CYS A 190 12.39 -5.14 6.89
CA CYS A 190 12.11 -5.19 8.32
C CYS A 190 13.19 -4.46 9.12
N GLU A 191 14.48 -4.74 8.86
CA GLU A 191 15.60 -4.05 9.52
C GLU A 191 15.65 -2.54 9.20
N PHE A 192 15.27 -2.18 7.97
CA PHE A 192 15.15 -0.79 7.54
C PHE A 192 13.93 -0.08 8.18
N GLY A 193 12.94 -0.81 8.68
CA GLY A 193 11.75 -0.27 9.34
C GLY A 193 10.59 0.07 8.40
N ILE A 194 10.60 -0.43 7.16
CA ILE A 194 9.45 -0.31 6.24
C ILE A 194 8.32 -1.24 6.67
N ILE A 195 8.67 -2.42 7.17
CA ILE A 195 7.74 -3.37 7.76
C ILE A 195 8.16 -3.70 9.19
N ASP A 196 7.23 -4.25 9.96
CA ASP A 196 7.45 -4.67 11.34
C ASP A 196 7.84 -6.14 11.45
N LYS A 197 7.33 -7.00 10.55
CA LYS A 197 7.60 -8.44 10.61
C LYS A 197 7.47 -9.15 9.26
N VAL A 198 8.34 -10.14 9.05
CA VAL A 198 8.17 -11.14 7.98
C VAL A 198 7.33 -12.29 8.51
N ILE A 199 6.22 -12.61 7.83
CA ILE A 199 5.32 -13.71 8.23
C ILE A 199 5.52 -14.91 7.31
N THR A 200 5.70 -16.11 7.89
CA THR A 200 6.04 -17.33 7.13
C THR A 200 4.88 -18.29 6.99
N SER A 201 3.89 -18.20 7.89
CA SER A 201 2.72 -19.07 7.92
C SER A 201 1.45 -18.32 8.34
N ARG A 202 0.30 -18.96 8.17
CA ARG A 202 -0.99 -18.43 8.66
C ARG A 202 -1.05 -18.44 10.19
N ASP A 203 -0.42 -19.42 10.83
CA ASP A 203 -0.32 -19.48 12.29
C ASP A 203 0.45 -18.27 12.84
N ASP A 204 1.49 -17.82 12.13
CA ASP A 204 2.21 -16.57 12.48
C ASP A 204 1.28 -15.35 12.39
N ALA A 205 0.42 -15.29 11.39
CA ALA A 205 -0.53 -14.19 11.20
C ALA A 205 -1.63 -14.20 12.28
N GLU A 206 -2.19 -15.37 12.60
CA GLU A 206 -3.23 -15.52 13.62
C GLU A 206 -2.69 -15.22 15.03
N ALA A 207 -1.45 -15.63 15.34
CA ALA A 207 -0.78 -15.30 16.61
C ALA A 207 -0.54 -13.78 16.79
N LEU A 208 -0.44 -13.02 15.69
CA LEU A 208 -0.29 -11.56 15.71
C LEU A 208 -1.64 -10.83 15.79
N LEU A 209 -2.71 -11.43 15.26
CA LEU A 209 -4.06 -10.85 15.20
C LEU A 209 -4.93 -11.22 16.40
N THR A 210 -4.49 -12.15 17.25
CA THR A 210 -5.20 -12.51 18.49
C THR A 210 -4.50 -11.85 19.67
N PRO A 211 -5.15 -10.94 20.44
CA PRO A 211 -4.54 -10.42 21.65
C PRO A 211 -4.29 -11.60 22.60
N ALA A 212 -3.07 -11.69 23.13
CA ALA A 212 -2.74 -12.66 24.17
C ALA A 212 -3.83 -12.60 25.25
N LYS A 213 -4.48 -13.73 25.52
CA LYS A 213 -5.41 -13.83 26.66
C LYS A 213 -4.66 -13.32 27.89
N PRO A 214 -5.25 -12.43 28.71
CA PRO A 214 -4.63 -12.05 29.96
C PRO A 214 -4.38 -13.33 30.75
N VAL A 215 -3.11 -13.55 31.12
CA VAL A 215 -2.73 -14.60 32.06
C VAL A 215 -3.51 -14.30 33.33
N GLN A 216 -4.49 -15.14 33.65
CA GLN A 216 -5.22 -15.06 34.92
C GLN A 216 -4.20 -15.37 36.03
N GLY A 217 -3.82 -14.33 36.77
CA GLY A 217 -3.19 -14.41 38.07
C GLY A 217 -4.22 -14.09 39.15
#